data_AF-A0A9W6JXI7-F1
#
_entry.id   AF-A0A9W6JXI7-F1
#
_cell.length_a   1.000
_cell.length_b   1.000
_cell.length_c   1.000
_cell.angle_alpha   90.00
_cell.angle_beta   90.00
_cell.angle_gamma   90.00
#
_symmetry.space_group_name_H-M   'P 1'
#
loop_
_entity.id
_entity.type
_entity.pdbx_description
1 polymer ?
#
loop_
_entity_poly.entity_id
_entity_poly.type
_entity_poly.pdbx_seq_one_letter_code
_entity_poly.pdbx_strand_id
1 'polypeptide(L)'
;MRLPYGEYFLCTNETDLEADVPFTINTIDAFVLCFLSGTLNATSSGPAAIEALKAGDLVLTADETAKQVRQLARQAISTIFADPP
;
A
#
# COMPACT_ATOMS: atom_id res chain seq x y z
N MET A 1 2.98 -18.05 3.19
CA MET A 1 3.95 -19.15 3.37
C MET A 1 4.73 -18.91 4.67
N ARG A 2 4.85 -19.92 5.56
CA ARG A 2 5.58 -19.77 6.84
C ARG A 2 7.05 -20.14 6.63
N LEU A 3 7.94 -19.15 6.58
CA LEU A 3 9.40 -19.35 6.55
C LEU A 3 9.96 -19.46 7.98
N PRO A 4 11.15 -20.05 8.19
CA PRO A 4 11.67 -20.39 9.53
C PRO A 4 11.86 -19.21 10.50
N TYR A 5 11.77 -17.96 10.03
CA TYR A 5 12.03 -16.75 10.82
C TYR A 5 10.80 -15.88 11.09
N GLY A 6 9.59 -16.30 10.68
CA GLY A 6 8.37 -15.54 10.94
C GLY A 6 7.26 -15.74 9.90
N GLU A 7 6.14 -15.08 10.12
CA GLU A 7 5.12 -14.89 9.09
C GLU A 7 5.47 -13.65 8.27
N TYR A 8 5.63 -13.85 6.97
CA TYR A 8 5.93 -12.80 6.01
C TYR A 8 4.80 -12.73 4.99
N PHE A 9 4.40 -11.51 4.67
CA PHE A 9 3.51 -11.21 3.56
C PHE A 9 4.36 -10.67 2.40
N LEU A 10 4.19 -11.24 1.22
CA LEU A 10 4.82 -10.76 -0.01
C LEU A 10 3.76 -9.99 -0.81
N CYS A 11 4.15 -8.84 -1.34
CA CYS A 11 3.31 -8.05 -2.22
C CYS A 11 3.67 -8.37 -3.68
N THR A 12 2.65 -8.42 -4.53
CA THR A 12 2.79 -8.76 -5.94
C THR A 12 1.80 -7.93 -6.75
N ASN A 13 2.19 -7.58 -7.97
CA ASN A 13 1.35 -6.98 -8.99
C ASN A 13 0.93 -8.02 -10.04
N GLU A 14 1.43 -9.26 -9.94
CA GLU A 14 0.98 -10.38 -10.76
C GLU A 14 -0.41 -10.83 -10.32
N THR A 15 -1.37 -10.81 -11.24
CA THR A 15 -2.75 -11.26 -11.00
C THR A 15 -2.91 -12.77 -11.14
N ASP A 16 -1.96 -13.43 -11.80
CA ASP A 16 -2.06 -14.84 -12.19
C ASP A 16 -1.16 -15.75 -11.32
N LEU A 17 -1.15 -15.47 -10.02
CA LEU A 17 -0.41 -16.27 -9.05
C LEU A 17 -1.23 -17.47 -8.58
N GLU A 18 -0.85 -18.64 -9.08
CA GLU A 18 -1.39 -19.91 -8.60
C GLU A 18 -0.76 -20.31 -7.27
N ALA A 19 -1.51 -21.08 -6.48
CA ALA A 19 -0.98 -21.64 -5.24
C ALA A 19 0.05 -22.75 -5.54
N ASP A 20 1.10 -22.84 -4.72
CA ASP A 20 2.09 -23.92 -4.73
C ASP A 20 2.97 -24.04 -6.00
N VAL A 21 3.07 -22.96 -6.79
CA VAL A 21 4.04 -22.84 -7.89
C VAL A 21 5.32 -22.14 -7.43
N PRO A 22 6.50 -22.57 -7.93
CA PRO A 22 7.75 -21.89 -7.66
C PRO A 22 7.75 -20.49 -8.31
N PHE A 23 8.14 -19.48 -7.55
CA PHE A 23 8.29 -18.10 -8.03
C PHE A 23 9.64 -17.54 -7.60
N THR A 24 10.09 -16.51 -8.31
CA THR A 24 11.31 -15.77 -7.96
C THR A 24 10.91 -14.43 -7.36
N ILE A 25 11.51 -14.06 -6.23
CA ILE A 25 11.26 -12.76 -5.60
C ILE A 25 12.05 -11.70 -6.38
N ASN A 26 11.34 -10.72 -6.93
CA ASN A 26 11.97 -9.54 -7.50
C ASN A 26 12.43 -8.61 -6.37
N THR A 27 13.74 -8.44 -6.24
CA THR A 27 14.36 -7.56 -5.23
C THR A 27 15.03 -6.33 -5.85
N ILE A 28 14.88 -6.13 -7.16
CA ILE A 28 15.57 -5.07 -7.91
C ILE A 28 14.61 -4.00 -8.41
N ASP A 29 13.39 -4.38 -8.80
CA ASP A 29 12.40 -3.45 -9.30
C ASP A 29 11.68 -2.75 -8.15
N ALA A 30 11.41 -1.45 -8.36
CA ALA A 30 10.68 -0.67 -7.38
C ALA A 30 9.21 -1.09 -7.36
N PHE A 31 8.76 -1.64 -6.23
CA PHE A 31 7.35 -1.95 -6.01
C PHE A 31 6.64 -0.76 -5.33
N VAL A 32 5.53 -0.29 -5.90
CA VAL A 32 4.78 0.85 -5.34
C VAL A 32 3.71 0.32 -4.39
N LEU A 33 3.97 0.43 -3.07
CA LEU A 33 3.05 0.00 -2.01
C LEU A 33 2.13 1.13 -1.50
N CYS A 34 2.41 2.37 -1.87
CA CYS A 34 1.68 3.53 -1.38
C CYS A 34 0.53 3.92 -2.32
N PHE A 35 -0.49 4.56 -1.76
CA PHE A 35 -1.51 5.23 -2.56
C PHE A 35 -0.90 6.41 -3.32
N LEU A 36 -1.38 6.64 -4.55
CA LEU A 36 -1.01 7.82 -5.32
C LEU A 36 -1.68 9.08 -4.74
N SER A 37 -1.06 10.25 -4.93
CA SER A 37 -1.65 11.55 -4.57
C SER A 37 -3.05 11.70 -5.16
N GLY A 38 -3.97 12.29 -4.40
CA GLY A 38 -5.37 12.48 -4.78
C GLY A 38 -6.27 11.28 -4.47
N THR A 39 -5.71 10.14 -4.05
CA THR A 39 -6.52 8.99 -3.60
C THR A 39 -7.35 9.40 -2.38
N LEU A 40 -8.67 9.31 -2.49
CA LEU A 40 -9.59 9.65 -1.40
C LEU A 40 -9.80 8.46 -0.46
N ASN A 41 -9.49 8.65 0.81
CA ASN A 41 -9.78 7.71 1.89
C ASN A 41 -11.03 8.14 2.66
N ALA A 42 -11.87 7.17 3.02
CA ALA A 42 -13.03 7.41 3.86
C ALA A 42 -12.58 7.76 5.29
N THR A 43 -13.05 8.89 5.81
CA THR A 43 -12.83 9.31 7.20
C THR A 43 -14.18 9.56 7.89
N SER A 44 -14.19 9.58 9.22
CA SER A 44 -15.40 9.89 9.99
C SER A 44 -15.97 11.30 9.71
N SER A 45 -15.16 12.20 9.14
CA SER A 45 -15.55 13.56 8.80
C SER A 45 -15.82 13.76 7.30
N GLY A 46 -15.80 12.67 6.51
CA GLY A 46 -15.95 12.68 5.06
C GLY A 46 -14.68 12.23 4.31
N PRO A 47 -14.73 12.05 2.99
CA PRO A 47 -13.56 11.62 2.22
C PRO A 47 -12.41 12.64 2.30
N ALA A 48 -11.18 12.17 2.49
CA ALA A 48 -9.98 13.01 2.51
C ALA A 48 -8.88 12.39 1.65
N ALA A 49 -8.13 13.23 0.92
CA ALA A 49 -7.00 12.77 0.11
C ALA A 49 -5.88 12.20 1.00
N ILE A 50 -5.16 11.17 0.52
CA ILE A 50 -4.09 10.50 1.28
C ILE A 50 -3.03 11.48 1.79
N GLU A 51 -2.65 12.46 0.98
CA GLU A 51 -1.65 13.47 1.30
C GLU A 51 -2.12 14.51 2.35
N ALA A 52 -3.43 14.58 2.63
CA ALA A 52 -4.00 15.49 3.62
C ALA A 52 -4.17 14.83 5.00
N LEU A 53 -4.05 13.50 5.09
CA LEU A 53 -4.13 12.80 6.36
C LEU A 53 -2.90 13.10 7.23
N LYS A 54 -3.07 12.96 8.54
CA LYS A 54 -2.00 13.03 9.54
C LYS A 54 -2.16 11.96 10.61
N ALA A 55 -1.09 11.70 11.36
CA ALA A 55 -1.16 10.82 12.53
C ALA A 55 -2.25 11.32 13.50
N GLY A 56 -3.07 10.40 13.99
CA GLY A 56 -4.22 10.66 14.84
C GLY A 56 -5.56 10.83 14.09
N ASP A 57 -5.55 11.08 12.77
CA ASP A 57 -6.80 11.14 12.00
C ASP A 57 -7.54 9.81 12.01
N LEU A 58 -8.87 9.85 11.98
CA LEU A 58 -9.73 8.68 12.00
C LEU A 58 -10.12 8.27 10.57
N VAL A 59 -9.65 7.11 10.13
CA VAL A 59 -10.05 6.50 8.86
C VAL A 59 -11.08 5.40 9.10
N LEU A 60 -12.05 5.27 8.20
CA LEU A 60 -13.03 4.19 8.24
C LEU A 60 -12.40 2.93 7.64
N THR A 61 -12.54 1.83 8.36
CA THR A 61 -12.10 0.51 7.91
C THR A 61 -13.28 -0.27 7.31
N ALA A 62 -12.98 -1.39 6.64
CA ALA A 62 -13.98 -2.15 5.89
C ALA A 62 -15.11 -2.73 6.76
N ASP A 63 -14.89 -2.86 8.08
CA ASP A 63 -15.91 -3.24 9.06
C ASP A 63 -16.74 -2.04 9.57
N GLU A 64 -16.67 -0.91 8.87
CA GLU A 64 -17.31 0.36 9.20
C GLU A 64 -16.84 1.00 10.52
N THR A 65 -15.77 0.50 11.14
CA THR A 65 -15.20 1.11 12.35
C THR A 65 -14.16 2.18 12.02
N ALA A 66 -14.12 3.24 12.83
CA ALA A 66 -13.11 4.28 12.75
C ALA A 66 -11.83 3.85 13.50
N LYS A 67 -10.68 3.90 12.81
CA LYS A 67 -9.36 3.62 13.38
C LYS A 67 -8.42 4.80 13.21
N GLN A 68 -7.54 5.02 14.18
CA GLN A 68 -6.56 6.10 14.11
C GLN A 68 -5.39 5.73 13.19
N VAL A 69 -5.00 6.69 12.34
CA VAL A 69 -3.76 6.63 11.59
C VAL A 69 -2.59 6.76 12.57
N ARG A 70 -1.74 5.73 12.64
CA ARG A 70 -0.57 5.76 13.54
C ARG A 70 0.56 6.60 12.96
N GLN A 71 0.91 6.33 11.70
CA GLN A 71 1.97 7.00 10.96
C GLN A 71 1.63 7.00 9.47
N LEU A 72 2.19 7.96 8.75
CA LEU A 72 2.13 8.01 7.29
C LEU A 72 3.55 7.88 6.74
N ALA A 73 3.76 6.85 5.94
CA ALA A 73 4.98 6.66 5.19
C ALA A 73 4.87 7.37 3.83
N ARG A 74 6.01 7.86 3.30
CA ARG A 74 6.08 8.49 1.99
C ARG A 74 7.20 7.84 1.17
N GLN A 75 6.86 7.41 -0.03
CA GLN A 75 7.81 6.92 -1.03
C GLN A 75 7.94 7.95 -2.16
N ALA A 76 9.15 8.42 -2.43
CA ALA A 76 9.42 9.28 -3.58
C ALA A 76 9.81 8.42 -4.78
N ILE A 77 9.08 8.55 -5.89
CA ILE A 77 9.35 7.83 -7.13
C ILE A 77 9.82 8.82 -8.18
N SER A 78 10.95 8.53 -8.81
CA SER A 78 11.45 9.34 -9.93
C SER A 78 10.65 9.03 -11.19
N THR A 79 10.15 10.08 -11.85
CA THR A 79 9.43 9.96 -13.13
C THR A 79 10.34 10.18 -14.34
N ILE A 80 11.65 10.41 -14.13
CA ILE A 80 12.61 10.75 -15.21
C ILE A 80 12.67 9.66 -16.30
N PHE A 81 12.44 8.41 -15.92
CA PHE A 81 12.44 7.26 -16.82
C PHE A 81 11.06 6.58 -16.92
N ALA A 82 10.01 7.22 -16.42
CA ALA A 82 8.66 6.70 -16.58
C ALA A 82 8.22 6.90 -18.03
N ASP A 83 7.41 5.98 -18.56
CA ASP A 83 6.75 6.19 -19.83
C ASP A 83 5.90 7.48 -19.75
N PRO A 84 5.92 8.33 -20.79
CA PRO A 84 5.14 9.56 -20.81
C PRO A 84 3.63 9.24 -20.73
N PRO A 85 2.84 10.14 -20.10
CA PRO A 85 1.41 9.96 -19.91
C PRO A 85 0.60 10.07 -21.21
#